data_AF-A0A8T4R641-F1
#
_entry.id   AF-A0A8T4R641-F1
#
_cell.length_a   1.000
_cell.length_b   1.000
_cell.length_c   1.000
_cell.angle_alpha   90.00
_cell.angle_beta   90.00
_cell.angle_gamma   90.00
#
_symmetry.space_group_name_H-M   'P 1'
#
loop_
_entity.id
_entity.type
_entity.pdbx_description
1 polymer ?
#
loop_
_entity_poly.entity_id
_entity_poly.type
_entity_poly.pdbx_seq_one_letter_code
_entity_poly.pdbx_strand_id
1 'polypeptide(L)'
;MDFHEEIIAIVKKKKLSEKELAKIKRELSLKYKLDKIPTNIEILLHATPKDLEQLKPKLLTKPVRTISGVAPVAIMTKPDRCPHGKCTFCVGGIGSPWGDVPQSYTGHEPATIRGMRNNYDAYLQVFSRLEQYILLGQNCEKVEIIVMGGTFTATPLEYQNEFILGIFKALNDFSTMFYNKSKKSTSNGKFNSTLNIFDYLKFKKFFELPGDITNKEREERIKKKILALKFKKITSLEKEQKKNENSHIRCVALCIETKPDWGLLEQGNIMLDQGCTRVELGIESVYDDVLKYVHRGHNSNDSKKSIQILRDLGFKINFHYMPGLPLTDRKRDLEGMKQLFSDENYRPDMIKIYPCMVGPGTALYLQWKKGLFKPINSKEAMSLILEWKKYVPEYCRIQRIQRDVPTKFWEAGVEMTNLRQELFAKNKVVCRCIRCREPKTEKINWKKVSLKVQEFKSSGGREYFISAEDSDNDLLIGFCRLRFPGQFLRREITPSSALIRELHVYGTATAIGDAGKVQHKGWGRKLMQKAEEIVKINGRNKMIVISGVGVRGYYVKLGYKREGPYMVKKLI
;
A
#
# COMPACT_ATOMS: atom_id res chain seq x y z
N MET A 1 -3.50 -2.17 -43.64
CA MET A 1 -3.45 -3.07 -42.48
C MET A 1 -2.50 -2.49 -41.47
N ASP A 2 -2.98 -2.09 -40.31
CA ASP A 2 -2.14 -1.57 -39.23
C ASP A 2 -1.65 -2.69 -38.29
N PHE A 3 -0.83 -2.33 -37.29
CA PHE A 3 -0.35 -3.29 -36.28
C PHE A 3 -1.47 -4.08 -35.61
N HIS A 4 -2.58 -3.40 -35.26
CA HIS A 4 -3.66 -3.98 -34.48
C HIS A 4 -4.49 -4.95 -35.33
N GLU A 5 -4.79 -4.60 -36.57
CA GLU A 5 -5.49 -5.46 -37.52
C GLU A 5 -4.70 -6.75 -37.79
N GLU A 6 -3.40 -6.63 -38.04
CA GLU A 6 -2.53 -7.78 -38.34
C GLU A 6 -2.37 -8.71 -37.13
N ILE A 7 -2.09 -8.16 -35.95
CA ILE A 7 -1.92 -8.98 -34.75
C ILE A 7 -3.23 -9.65 -34.30
N ILE A 8 -4.38 -8.96 -34.44
CA ILE A 8 -5.69 -9.53 -34.16
C ILE A 8 -5.96 -10.70 -35.11
N ALA A 9 -5.69 -10.54 -36.41
CA ALA A 9 -5.87 -11.61 -37.39
C ALA A 9 -5.01 -12.85 -37.05
N ILE A 10 -3.75 -12.64 -36.65
CA ILE A 10 -2.83 -13.73 -36.26
C ILE A 10 -3.35 -14.47 -35.03
N VAL A 11 -3.74 -13.75 -33.98
CA VAL A 11 -4.21 -14.33 -32.71
C VAL A 11 -5.58 -15.03 -32.90
N LYS A 12 -6.42 -14.54 -33.80
CA LYS A 12 -7.68 -15.22 -34.16
C LYS A 12 -7.42 -16.59 -34.78
N LYS A 13 -6.41 -16.72 -35.64
CA LYS A 13 -6.11 -17.98 -36.35
C LYS A 13 -5.53 -19.07 -35.45
N LYS A 14 -4.66 -18.72 -34.49
CA LYS A 14 -4.04 -19.72 -33.60
C LYS A 14 -3.85 -19.21 -32.18
N LYS A 15 -3.88 -20.12 -31.21
CA LYS A 15 -3.50 -19.81 -29.83
C LYS A 15 -1.98 -19.81 -29.75
N LEU A 16 -1.41 -18.65 -29.43
CA LEU A 16 0.04 -18.45 -29.28
C LEU A 16 0.45 -18.68 -27.83
N SER A 17 1.64 -19.22 -27.61
CA SER A 17 2.31 -19.15 -26.30
C SER A 17 2.73 -17.71 -25.98
N GLU A 18 3.00 -17.41 -24.70
CA GLU A 18 3.45 -16.06 -24.29
C GLU A 18 4.75 -15.63 -25.01
N LYS A 19 5.69 -16.56 -25.20
CA LYS A 19 6.97 -16.30 -25.90
C LYS A 19 6.74 -15.98 -27.38
N GLU A 20 5.89 -16.75 -28.05
CA GLU A 20 5.57 -16.50 -29.47
C GLU A 20 4.80 -15.19 -29.65
N LEU A 21 3.84 -14.91 -28.77
CA LEU A 21 3.09 -13.66 -28.82
C LEU A 21 4.01 -12.46 -28.57
N ALA A 22 4.94 -12.53 -27.62
CA ALA A 22 5.93 -11.49 -27.39
C ALA A 22 6.86 -11.28 -28.60
N LYS A 23 7.30 -12.36 -29.26
CA LYS A 23 8.10 -12.30 -30.48
C LYS A 23 7.35 -11.61 -31.63
N ILE A 24 6.12 -12.05 -31.91
CA ILE A 24 5.27 -11.48 -32.97
C ILE A 24 4.99 -10.00 -32.70
N LYS A 25 4.68 -9.63 -31.45
CA LYS A 25 4.49 -8.23 -31.06
C LYS A 25 5.73 -7.40 -31.38
N ARG A 26 6.92 -7.88 -31.03
CA ARG A 26 8.18 -7.18 -31.30
C ARG A 26 8.41 -7.01 -32.80
N GLU A 27 8.22 -8.08 -33.58
CA GLU A 27 8.37 -8.06 -35.04
C GLU A 27 7.40 -7.09 -35.70
N LEU A 28 6.12 -7.14 -35.34
CA LEU A 28 5.11 -6.22 -35.87
C LEU A 28 5.36 -4.77 -35.39
N SER A 29 5.79 -4.55 -34.15
CA SER A 29 6.13 -3.21 -33.67
C SER A 29 7.29 -2.61 -34.45
N LEU A 30 8.30 -3.41 -34.83
CA LEU A 30 9.37 -2.99 -35.72
C LEU A 30 8.86 -2.70 -37.14
N LYS A 31 8.05 -3.61 -37.71
CA LYS A 31 7.45 -3.46 -39.04
C LYS A 31 6.66 -2.16 -39.18
N TYR A 32 5.88 -1.82 -38.15
CA TYR A 32 5.03 -0.64 -38.11
C TYR A 32 5.67 0.57 -37.42
N LYS A 33 6.96 0.51 -37.08
CA LYS A 33 7.72 1.59 -36.44
C LYS A 33 7.04 2.20 -35.21
N LEU A 34 6.53 1.33 -34.33
CA LEU A 34 5.90 1.77 -33.09
C LEU A 34 6.96 2.12 -32.03
N ASP A 35 6.77 3.22 -31.32
CA ASP A 35 7.65 3.66 -30.23
C ASP A 35 7.67 2.71 -29.02
N LYS A 36 6.59 1.93 -28.87
CA LYS A 36 6.44 0.93 -27.81
C LYS A 36 5.75 -0.31 -28.32
N ILE A 37 6.06 -1.44 -27.70
CA ILE A 37 5.38 -2.71 -27.95
C ILE A 37 4.02 -2.70 -27.26
N PRO A 38 2.88 -2.82 -27.99
CA PRO A 38 1.56 -2.81 -27.38
C PRO A 38 1.30 -4.02 -26.46
N THR A 39 0.70 -3.75 -25.31
CA THR A 39 0.24 -4.75 -24.31
C THR A 39 -0.92 -5.59 -24.84
N ASN A 40 -1.21 -6.72 -24.18
CA ASN A 40 -2.35 -7.57 -24.57
C ASN A 40 -3.68 -6.81 -24.45
N ILE A 41 -3.78 -5.89 -23.50
CA ILE A 41 -4.98 -5.08 -23.31
C ILE A 41 -5.09 -3.99 -24.35
N GLU A 42 -4.00 -3.33 -24.74
CA GLU A 42 -4.02 -2.40 -25.88
C GLU A 42 -4.50 -3.13 -27.15
N ILE A 43 -4.04 -4.36 -27.41
CA ILE A 43 -4.58 -5.16 -28.53
C ILE A 43 -6.08 -5.43 -28.38
N LEU A 44 -6.55 -5.79 -27.18
CA LEU A 44 -7.98 -6.00 -26.93
C LEU A 44 -8.81 -4.73 -27.07
N LEU A 45 -8.28 -3.56 -26.72
CA LEU A 45 -8.98 -2.28 -26.85
C LEU A 45 -9.19 -1.91 -28.32
N HIS A 46 -8.33 -2.36 -29.22
CA HIS A 46 -8.49 -2.18 -30.68
C HIS A 46 -9.34 -3.27 -31.34
N ALA A 47 -9.75 -4.32 -30.61
CA ALA A 47 -10.60 -5.37 -31.16
C ALA A 47 -12.05 -4.91 -31.38
N THR A 48 -12.69 -5.48 -32.41
CA THR A 48 -14.13 -5.32 -32.66
C THR A 48 -14.94 -6.08 -31.59
N PRO A 49 -16.22 -5.72 -31.36
CA PRO A 49 -17.08 -6.47 -30.43
C PRO A 49 -17.16 -7.97 -30.73
N LYS A 50 -17.16 -8.34 -32.01
CA LYS A 50 -17.19 -9.74 -32.48
C LYS A 50 -15.88 -10.48 -32.17
N ASP A 51 -14.75 -9.79 -32.27
CA ASP A 51 -13.42 -10.39 -32.03
C ASP A 51 -13.10 -10.53 -30.55
N LEU A 52 -13.64 -9.66 -29.69
CA LEU A 52 -13.38 -9.67 -28.26
C LEU A 52 -13.66 -11.02 -27.59
N GLU A 53 -14.74 -11.71 -27.96
CA GLU A 53 -15.06 -13.01 -27.38
C GLU A 53 -14.02 -14.08 -27.73
N GLN A 54 -13.50 -14.05 -28.95
CA GLN A 54 -12.48 -14.99 -29.42
C GLN A 54 -11.07 -14.65 -28.89
N LEU A 55 -10.78 -13.35 -28.73
CA LEU A 55 -9.48 -12.85 -28.31
C LEU A 55 -9.28 -12.90 -26.79
N LYS A 56 -10.33 -12.68 -25.98
CA LYS A 56 -10.27 -12.73 -24.51
C LYS A 56 -9.52 -13.97 -23.99
N PRO A 57 -9.89 -15.22 -24.33
CA PRO A 57 -9.19 -16.42 -23.82
C PRO A 57 -7.76 -16.61 -24.37
N LYS A 58 -7.37 -15.86 -25.41
CA LYS A 58 -6.07 -15.98 -26.08
C LYS A 58 -5.09 -14.87 -25.67
N LEU A 59 -5.58 -13.66 -25.42
CA LEU A 59 -4.79 -12.47 -25.05
C LEU A 59 -4.84 -12.16 -23.57
N LEU A 60 -5.92 -12.48 -22.86
CA LEU A 60 -5.96 -12.36 -21.41
C LEU A 60 -5.21 -13.55 -20.81
N THR A 61 -3.90 -13.36 -20.67
CA THR A 61 -3.15 -14.08 -19.64
C THR A 61 -3.75 -13.70 -18.28
N LYS A 62 -3.70 -14.62 -17.32
CA LYS A 62 -4.18 -14.31 -15.95
C LYS A 62 -3.48 -13.02 -15.51
N PRO A 63 -4.21 -12.03 -14.97
CA PRO A 63 -3.66 -10.73 -14.70
C PRO A 63 -2.40 -10.86 -13.85
N VAL A 64 -1.37 -10.09 -14.19
CA VAL A 64 -0.10 -10.09 -13.46
C VAL A 64 -0.42 -9.66 -12.04
N ARG A 65 -0.32 -10.59 -11.09
CA ARG A 65 -0.52 -10.26 -9.68
C ARG A 65 0.66 -9.41 -9.23
N THR A 66 0.37 -8.37 -8.46
CA THR A 66 1.41 -7.78 -7.62
C THR A 66 2.02 -8.90 -6.77
N ILE A 67 3.30 -8.80 -6.41
CA ILE A 67 4.00 -9.83 -5.62
C ILE A 67 3.22 -10.17 -4.33
N SER A 68 2.50 -9.19 -3.76
CA SER A 68 1.64 -9.33 -2.57
C SER A 68 0.20 -9.78 -2.86
N GLY A 69 -0.25 -9.79 -4.12
CA GLY A 69 -1.65 -10.01 -4.48
C GLY A 69 -2.61 -8.89 -4.05
N VAL A 70 -2.08 -7.72 -3.67
CA VAL A 70 -2.82 -6.49 -3.30
C VAL A 70 -2.29 -5.32 -4.12
N ALA A 71 -3.17 -4.53 -4.71
CA ALA A 71 -2.83 -3.39 -5.57
C ALA A 71 -2.79 -2.07 -4.76
N PRO A 72 -1.65 -1.36 -4.69
CA PRO A 72 -1.53 -0.11 -3.93
C PRO A 72 -2.11 1.10 -4.69
N VAL A 73 -3.23 1.63 -4.22
CA VAL A 73 -3.87 2.85 -4.72
C VAL A 73 -3.46 4.03 -3.83
N ALA A 74 -2.36 4.66 -4.21
CA ALA A 74 -1.85 5.84 -3.52
C ALA A 74 -2.45 7.13 -4.11
N ILE A 75 -3.11 7.90 -3.25
CA ILE A 75 -3.85 9.14 -3.58
C ILE A 75 -3.40 10.29 -2.68
N MET A 76 -3.49 11.51 -3.20
CA MET A 76 -3.07 12.73 -2.51
C MET A 76 -4.28 13.50 -1.99
N THR A 77 -4.16 14.04 -0.79
CA THR A 77 -5.08 15.05 -0.28
C THR A 77 -4.82 16.39 -0.97
N LYS A 78 -5.76 17.34 -0.82
CA LYS A 78 -5.55 18.71 -1.28
C LYS A 78 -4.33 19.33 -0.57
N PRO A 79 -3.58 20.23 -1.20
CA PRO A 79 -2.57 21.04 -0.54
C PRO A 79 -3.20 21.79 0.64
N ASP A 80 -2.57 21.70 1.80
CA ASP A 80 -2.98 22.44 2.99
C ASP A 80 -1.75 22.82 3.81
N ARG A 81 -1.88 23.82 4.68
CA ARG A 81 -0.79 24.25 5.57
C ARG A 81 -0.66 23.27 6.73
N CYS A 82 0.58 23.00 7.12
CA CYS A 82 0.86 22.27 8.36
C CYS A 82 0.48 23.17 9.56
N PRO A 83 -0.24 22.66 10.58
CA PRO A 83 -0.66 23.47 11.74
C PRO A 83 0.49 24.12 12.51
N HIS A 84 1.66 23.49 12.53
CA HIS A 84 2.86 23.97 13.25
C HIS A 84 3.81 24.82 12.38
N GLY A 85 3.45 25.09 11.12
CA GLY A 85 4.36 25.70 10.15
C GLY A 85 5.19 24.69 9.35
N LYS A 86 6.27 25.17 8.72
CA LYS A 86 7.06 24.42 7.73
C LYS A 86 8.35 23.88 8.36
N CYS A 87 8.59 22.57 8.27
CA CYS A 87 9.86 21.97 8.71
C CYS A 87 11.02 22.42 7.80
N THR A 88 12.23 22.49 8.36
CA THR A 88 13.44 23.00 7.69
C THR A 88 13.73 22.31 6.34
N PHE A 89 13.47 21.00 6.23
CA PHE A 89 13.72 20.17 5.04
C PHE A 89 12.48 19.95 4.16
N CYS A 90 11.30 20.40 4.58
CA CYS A 90 10.03 20.05 3.93
C CYS A 90 9.87 20.82 2.61
N VAL A 91 9.86 20.10 1.48
CA VAL A 91 9.55 20.66 0.15
C VAL A 91 8.04 20.77 -0.06
N GLY A 92 7.63 21.50 -1.10
CA GLY A 92 6.21 21.68 -1.43
C GLY A 92 5.47 22.62 -0.49
N GLY A 93 4.15 22.44 -0.44
CA GLY A 93 3.21 23.30 0.26
C GLY A 93 2.65 24.42 -0.63
N ILE A 94 1.58 25.06 -0.14
CA ILE A 94 0.95 26.20 -0.82
C ILE A 94 1.97 27.33 -1.01
N GLY A 95 2.06 27.86 -2.24
CA GLY A 95 2.99 28.94 -2.60
C GLY A 95 4.46 28.52 -2.63
N SER A 96 4.77 27.22 -2.71
CA SER A 96 6.15 26.75 -2.85
C SER A 96 6.68 26.97 -4.28
N PRO A 97 8.01 26.88 -4.52
CA PRO A 97 8.56 26.90 -5.89
C PRO A 97 8.04 25.77 -6.80
N TRP A 98 7.35 24.79 -6.23
CA TRP A 98 6.74 23.66 -6.92
C TRP A 98 5.25 23.87 -7.23
N GLY A 99 4.72 25.08 -6.96
CA GLY A 99 3.30 25.39 -6.98
C GLY A 99 2.57 24.85 -5.75
N ASP A 100 1.24 24.81 -5.85
CA ASP A 100 0.36 24.33 -4.78
C ASP A 100 0.30 22.80 -4.80
N VAL A 101 1.23 22.20 -4.06
CA VAL A 101 1.36 20.75 -3.89
C VAL A 101 1.28 20.37 -2.41
N PRO A 102 0.85 19.13 -2.09
CA PRO A 102 0.83 18.66 -0.71
C PRO A 102 2.20 18.76 -0.04
N GLN A 103 2.19 18.95 1.27
CA GLN A 103 3.41 19.11 2.04
C GLN A 103 4.33 17.90 1.90
N SER A 104 5.64 18.16 1.83
CA SER A 104 6.69 17.18 1.59
C SER A 104 6.78 16.63 0.16
N TYR A 105 5.97 17.07 -0.80
CA TYR A 105 5.99 16.60 -2.21
C TYR A 105 6.43 17.69 -3.18
N THR A 106 6.94 17.31 -4.35
CA THR A 106 7.43 18.26 -5.38
C THR A 106 6.47 18.45 -6.55
N GLY A 107 5.36 17.72 -6.60
CA GLY A 107 4.47 17.74 -7.77
C GLY A 107 4.88 16.77 -8.87
N HIS A 108 6.09 16.23 -8.82
CA HIS A 108 6.63 15.37 -9.88
C HIS A 108 6.56 13.88 -9.56
N GLU A 109 6.11 13.51 -8.36
CA GLU A 109 5.87 12.10 -8.05
C GLU A 109 4.65 11.58 -8.81
N PRO A 110 4.64 10.31 -9.28
CA PRO A 110 3.52 9.76 -10.04
C PRO A 110 2.16 9.83 -9.34
N ALA A 111 2.14 9.89 -8.01
CA ALA A 111 0.91 10.09 -7.26
C ALA A 111 0.51 11.56 -7.15
N THR A 112 1.46 12.47 -6.97
CA THR A 112 1.21 13.92 -6.95
C THR A 112 0.72 14.42 -8.31
N ILE A 113 1.34 13.97 -9.41
CA ILE A 113 0.89 14.27 -10.77
C ILE A 113 -0.58 13.85 -10.97
N ARG A 114 -0.94 12.64 -10.51
CA ARG A 114 -2.33 12.16 -10.58
C ARG A 114 -3.26 12.95 -9.67
N GLY A 115 -2.79 13.36 -8.49
CA GLY A 115 -3.51 14.26 -7.59
C GLY A 115 -3.86 15.57 -8.29
N MET A 116 -2.86 16.27 -8.82
CA MET A 116 -3.05 17.53 -9.57
C MET A 116 -4.01 17.37 -10.75
N ARG A 117 -3.82 16.34 -11.58
CA ARG A 117 -4.71 16.08 -12.73
C ARG A 117 -6.17 15.88 -12.32
N ASN A 118 -6.41 15.33 -11.14
CA ASN A 118 -7.75 15.05 -10.63
C ASN A 118 -8.22 16.09 -9.60
N ASN A 119 -7.58 17.26 -9.55
CA ASN A 119 -7.89 18.34 -8.60
C ASN A 119 -7.95 17.86 -7.14
N TYR A 120 -7.12 16.88 -6.81
CA TYR A 120 -7.05 16.23 -5.49
C TYR A 120 -8.39 15.62 -5.01
N ASP A 121 -9.36 15.38 -5.90
CA ASP A 121 -10.61 14.68 -5.58
C ASP A 121 -10.35 13.17 -5.45
N ALA A 122 -10.73 12.59 -4.31
CA ALA A 122 -10.47 11.19 -4.03
C ALA A 122 -11.19 10.24 -5.01
N TYR A 123 -12.42 10.56 -5.40
CA TYR A 123 -13.23 9.72 -6.27
C TYR A 123 -12.62 9.65 -7.68
N LEU A 124 -12.21 10.79 -8.23
CA LEU A 124 -11.49 10.89 -9.51
C LEU A 124 -10.14 10.18 -9.47
N GLN A 125 -9.32 10.41 -8.43
CA GLN A 125 -8.01 9.78 -8.29
C GLN A 125 -8.09 8.25 -8.25
N VAL A 126 -9.07 7.70 -7.52
CA VAL A 126 -9.30 6.26 -7.45
C VAL A 126 -9.74 5.71 -8.81
N PHE A 127 -10.70 6.34 -9.49
CA PHE A 127 -11.13 5.94 -10.84
C PHE A 127 -9.96 5.91 -11.83
N SER A 128 -9.16 6.99 -11.86
CA SER A 128 -7.98 7.10 -12.72
C SER A 128 -6.95 6.01 -12.43
N ARG A 129 -6.73 5.67 -11.15
CA ARG A 129 -5.78 4.61 -10.78
C ARG A 129 -6.30 3.22 -11.15
N LEU A 130 -7.60 2.96 -11.00
CA LEU A 130 -8.22 1.70 -11.41
C LEU A 130 -8.20 1.53 -12.94
N GLU A 131 -8.52 2.58 -13.69
CA GLU A 131 -8.38 2.62 -15.15
C GLU A 131 -6.97 2.20 -15.56
N GLN A 132 -5.95 2.84 -14.96
CA GLN A 132 -4.55 2.50 -15.22
C GLN A 132 -4.23 1.03 -14.94
N TYR A 133 -4.75 0.45 -13.84
CA TYR A 133 -4.53 -0.96 -13.55
C TYR A 133 -5.14 -1.90 -14.59
N ILE A 134 -6.36 -1.60 -15.04
CA ILE A 134 -7.00 -2.36 -16.11
C ILE A 134 -6.19 -2.26 -17.39
N LEU A 135 -5.73 -1.06 -17.78
CA LEU A 135 -4.92 -0.86 -18.99
C LEU A 135 -3.58 -1.60 -18.94
N LEU A 136 -2.96 -1.69 -17.76
CA LEU A 136 -1.70 -2.40 -17.55
C LEU A 136 -1.87 -3.92 -17.31
N GLY A 137 -3.10 -4.43 -17.25
CA GLY A 137 -3.37 -5.85 -16.99
C GLY A 137 -3.04 -6.33 -15.59
N GLN A 138 -3.07 -5.40 -14.64
CA GLN A 138 -2.82 -5.68 -13.24
C GLN A 138 -4.14 -6.05 -12.54
N ASN A 139 -4.09 -7.02 -11.63
CA ASN A 139 -5.25 -7.37 -10.82
C ASN A 139 -5.46 -6.29 -9.74
N CYS A 140 -6.64 -5.65 -9.76
CA CYS A 140 -7.05 -4.67 -8.75
C CYS A 140 -8.27 -5.12 -7.91
N GLU A 141 -8.56 -6.43 -7.81
CA GLU A 141 -9.67 -6.96 -6.99
C GLU A 141 -9.49 -6.69 -5.49
N LYS A 142 -8.23 -6.64 -5.04
CA LYS A 142 -7.86 -6.28 -3.68
C LYS A 142 -6.99 -5.05 -3.74
N VAL A 143 -7.45 -3.96 -3.13
CA VAL A 143 -6.72 -2.70 -3.10
C VAL A 143 -6.31 -2.33 -1.68
N GLU A 144 -5.10 -1.78 -1.58
CA GLU A 144 -4.65 -1.05 -0.41
C GLU A 144 -4.68 0.44 -0.75
N ILE A 145 -5.53 1.18 -0.07
CA ILE A 145 -5.60 2.64 -0.19
C ILE A 145 -4.50 3.26 0.66
N ILE A 146 -3.75 4.22 0.10
CA ILE A 146 -2.73 4.98 0.82
C ILE A 146 -3.05 6.46 0.64
N VAL A 147 -3.51 7.10 1.71
CA VAL A 147 -3.79 8.53 1.78
C VAL A 147 -2.49 9.26 2.15
N MET A 148 -1.97 10.03 1.21
CA MET A 148 -0.70 10.75 1.30
C MET A 148 -0.91 12.26 1.43
N GLY A 149 0.05 12.93 2.08
CA GLY A 149 0.01 14.37 2.34
C GLY A 149 0.45 14.76 3.76
N GLY A 150 0.49 13.79 4.69
CA GLY A 150 1.02 13.95 6.05
C GLY A 150 0.20 14.84 7.01
N THR A 151 -0.69 15.69 6.49
CA THR A 151 -1.54 16.61 7.25
C THR A 151 -3.03 16.24 7.23
N PHE A 152 -3.40 15.10 6.64
CA PHE A 152 -4.79 14.70 6.45
C PHE A 152 -5.61 14.74 7.75
N THR A 153 -5.07 14.18 8.84
CA THR A 153 -5.78 14.13 10.13
C THR A 153 -5.88 15.48 10.84
N ALA A 154 -5.19 16.50 10.34
CA ALA A 154 -5.29 17.88 10.82
C ALA A 154 -6.28 18.75 10.02
N THR A 155 -6.81 18.24 8.91
CA THR A 155 -7.83 18.95 8.12
C THR A 155 -9.21 18.87 8.77
N PRO A 156 -10.18 19.73 8.40
CA PRO A 156 -11.55 19.66 8.94
C PRO A 156 -12.19 18.28 8.75
N LEU A 157 -12.95 17.82 9.75
CA LEU A 157 -13.53 16.48 9.77
C LEU A 157 -14.47 16.22 8.59
N GLU A 158 -15.18 17.25 8.14
CA GLU A 158 -16.07 17.20 6.96
C GLU A 158 -15.28 16.82 5.70
N TYR A 159 -14.11 17.45 5.51
CA TYR A 159 -13.23 17.14 4.38
C TYR A 159 -12.68 15.72 4.49
N GLN A 160 -12.24 15.31 5.68
CA GLN A 160 -11.74 13.94 5.88
C GLN A 160 -12.81 12.90 5.53
N ASN A 161 -14.04 13.10 6.02
CA ASN A 161 -15.16 12.19 5.78
C ASN A 161 -15.59 12.18 4.30
N GLU A 162 -15.67 13.32 3.64
CA GLU A 162 -15.97 13.39 2.21
C GLU A 162 -14.88 12.68 1.38
N PHE A 163 -13.61 12.89 1.73
CA PHE A 163 -12.48 12.29 1.05
C PHE A 163 -12.54 10.76 1.14
N ILE A 164 -12.69 10.20 2.34
CA ILE A 164 -12.78 8.74 2.54
C ILE A 164 -14.07 8.17 1.91
N LEU A 165 -15.18 8.88 1.98
CA LEU A 165 -16.42 8.49 1.30
C LEU A 165 -16.21 8.37 -0.21
N GLY A 166 -15.54 9.35 -0.82
CA GLY A 166 -15.20 9.35 -2.24
C GLY A 166 -14.41 8.12 -2.66
N ILE A 167 -13.50 7.65 -1.81
CA ILE A 167 -12.71 6.43 -2.05
C ILE A 167 -13.62 5.20 -2.13
N PHE A 168 -14.39 4.91 -1.08
CA PHE A 168 -15.22 3.70 -1.05
C PHE A 168 -16.28 3.72 -2.16
N LYS A 169 -16.91 4.88 -2.39
CA LYS A 169 -17.88 5.06 -3.46
C LYS A 169 -17.25 4.77 -4.83
N ALA A 170 -16.03 5.26 -5.09
CA ALA A 170 -15.34 5.00 -6.35
C ALA A 170 -15.05 3.51 -6.58
N LEU A 171 -14.54 2.81 -5.57
CA LEU A 171 -14.28 1.36 -5.66
C LEU A 171 -15.57 0.58 -5.96
N ASN A 172 -16.66 0.95 -5.29
CA ASN A 172 -17.96 0.30 -5.43
C ASN A 172 -18.61 0.57 -6.79
N ASP A 173 -18.57 1.80 -7.26
CA ASP A 173 -19.19 2.20 -8.52
C ASP A 173 -18.41 1.67 -9.71
N PHE A 174 -17.07 1.73 -9.68
CA PHE A 174 -16.23 1.09 -10.70
C PHE A 174 -16.53 -0.42 -10.78
N SER A 175 -16.64 -1.09 -9.63
CA SER A 175 -17.01 -2.51 -9.56
C SER A 175 -18.37 -2.77 -10.21
N THR A 176 -19.38 -1.98 -9.85
CA THR A 176 -20.74 -2.14 -10.36
C THR A 176 -20.83 -1.84 -11.86
N MET A 177 -20.03 -0.91 -12.35
CA MET A 177 -20.06 -0.49 -13.75
C MET A 177 -19.41 -1.51 -14.67
N PHE A 178 -18.24 -2.02 -14.32
CA PHE A 178 -17.41 -2.77 -15.26
C PHE A 178 -17.33 -4.27 -14.96
N TYR A 179 -17.93 -4.77 -13.89
CA TYR A 179 -17.98 -6.19 -13.58
C TYR A 179 -19.41 -6.70 -13.52
N ASN A 180 -19.76 -7.58 -14.45
CA ASN A 180 -21.07 -8.22 -14.51
C ASN A 180 -21.05 -9.56 -13.78
N LYS A 181 -22.13 -9.88 -13.04
CA LYS A 181 -22.32 -11.21 -12.44
C LYS A 181 -22.81 -12.17 -13.53
N SER A 182 -21.97 -13.10 -13.99
CA SER A 182 -22.41 -14.19 -14.85
C SER A 182 -22.73 -15.43 -14.02
N LYS A 183 -23.94 -15.98 -14.22
CA LYS A 183 -24.30 -17.33 -13.75
C LYS A 183 -23.78 -18.31 -14.79
N LYS A 184 -22.73 -19.09 -14.48
CA LYS A 184 -22.42 -20.29 -15.27
C LYS A 184 -23.36 -21.41 -14.83
N SER A 185 -24.19 -21.88 -15.75
CA SER A 185 -24.79 -23.21 -15.67
C SER A 185 -23.67 -24.23 -15.86
N THR A 186 -23.53 -25.17 -14.92
CA THR A 186 -22.75 -26.39 -15.11
C THR A 186 -23.74 -27.51 -15.39
N SER A 187 -23.42 -28.39 -16.34
CA SER A 187 -24.23 -29.53 -16.79
C SER A 187 -24.64 -30.54 -15.70
N ASN A 188 -24.19 -30.38 -14.44
CA ASN A 188 -24.49 -31.28 -13.32
C ASN A 188 -25.30 -30.64 -12.17
N GLY A 189 -26.10 -29.60 -12.42
CA GLY A 189 -27.10 -29.10 -11.46
C GLY A 189 -26.60 -28.55 -10.11
N LYS A 190 -25.28 -28.57 -9.83
CA LYS A 190 -24.66 -28.01 -8.63
C LYS A 190 -24.07 -26.63 -8.91
N PHE A 191 -24.84 -25.59 -8.62
CA PHE A 191 -24.38 -24.19 -8.64
C PHE A 191 -23.32 -23.97 -7.55
N ASN A 192 -22.09 -23.53 -7.90
CA ASN A 192 -21.20 -22.94 -6.89
C ASN A 192 -20.05 -22.05 -7.39
N SER A 193 -20.25 -21.27 -8.47
CA SER A 193 -19.40 -20.08 -8.69
C SER A 193 -20.04 -19.04 -9.59
N THR A 194 -20.35 -17.86 -9.03
CA THR A 194 -20.58 -16.64 -9.83
C THR A 194 -19.23 -16.14 -10.34
N LEU A 195 -19.02 -16.15 -11.64
CA LEU A 195 -17.82 -15.55 -12.23
C LEU A 195 -18.14 -14.09 -12.56
N ASN A 196 -17.41 -13.16 -11.96
CA ASN A 196 -17.50 -11.75 -12.33
C ASN A 196 -16.71 -11.57 -13.64
N ILE A 197 -17.38 -11.17 -14.70
CA ILE A 197 -16.78 -10.96 -16.02
C ILE A 197 -16.59 -9.46 -16.23
N PHE A 198 -15.37 -9.06 -16.58
CA PHE A 198 -15.07 -7.67 -16.91
C PHE A 198 -15.67 -7.27 -18.26
N ASP A 199 -16.41 -6.17 -18.27
CA ASP A 199 -17.09 -5.60 -19.43
C ASP A 199 -16.18 -4.62 -20.17
N TYR A 200 -15.32 -5.17 -21.02
CA TYR A 200 -14.39 -4.40 -21.85
C TYR A 200 -15.08 -3.42 -22.79
N LEU A 201 -16.27 -3.76 -23.30
CA LEU A 201 -17.00 -2.88 -24.22
C LEU A 201 -17.50 -1.63 -23.50
N LYS A 202 -18.11 -1.82 -22.32
CA LYS A 202 -18.56 -0.71 -21.48
C LYS A 202 -17.39 0.12 -20.97
N PHE A 203 -16.28 -0.51 -20.60
CA PHE A 203 -15.04 0.18 -20.22
C PHE A 203 -14.51 1.05 -21.37
N LYS A 204 -14.36 0.45 -22.56
CA LYS A 204 -13.90 1.14 -23.77
C LYS A 204 -14.78 2.33 -24.13
N LYS A 205 -16.10 2.16 -24.09
CA LYS A 205 -17.06 3.24 -24.35
C LYS A 205 -16.99 4.35 -23.30
N PHE A 206 -16.92 4.00 -22.01
CA PHE A 206 -16.91 4.98 -20.94
C PHE A 206 -15.66 5.87 -20.99
N PHE A 207 -14.50 5.24 -21.14
CA PHE A 207 -13.20 5.90 -21.22
C PHE A 207 -12.85 6.36 -22.64
N GLU A 208 -13.74 6.33 -23.64
CA GLU A 208 -13.43 6.79 -25.01
C GLU A 208 -12.12 6.17 -25.56
N LEU A 209 -12.05 4.84 -25.58
CA LEU A 209 -10.90 4.06 -26.06
C LEU A 209 -11.23 3.33 -27.39
N PRO A 210 -10.22 2.99 -28.23
CA PRO A 210 -8.89 3.58 -28.22
C PRO A 210 -9.00 5.08 -28.53
N GLY A 211 -8.29 5.89 -27.77
CA GLY A 211 -8.32 7.34 -27.87
C GLY A 211 -7.04 7.90 -27.29
N ASP A 212 -6.65 9.08 -27.74
CA ASP A 212 -5.44 9.72 -27.26
C ASP A 212 -5.59 10.08 -25.78
N ILE A 213 -4.82 9.38 -24.93
CA ILE A 213 -4.80 9.58 -23.47
C ILE A 213 -4.14 10.89 -23.05
N THR A 214 -3.46 11.56 -23.98
CA THR A 214 -2.82 12.87 -23.77
C THR A 214 -3.74 14.04 -24.17
N ASN A 215 -4.86 13.76 -24.85
CA ASN A 215 -5.83 14.77 -25.24
C ASN A 215 -6.59 15.34 -24.02
N LYS A 216 -6.39 16.63 -23.76
CA LYS A 216 -6.97 17.35 -22.61
C LYS A 216 -8.50 17.44 -22.67
N GLU A 217 -9.10 17.59 -23.84
CA GLU A 217 -10.56 17.67 -23.96
C GLU A 217 -11.22 16.33 -23.64
N ARG A 218 -10.63 15.22 -24.10
CA ARG A 218 -11.06 13.87 -23.74
C ARG A 218 -10.94 13.67 -22.22
N GLU A 219 -9.82 14.08 -21.64
CA GLU A 219 -9.62 14.01 -20.18
C GLU A 219 -10.74 14.75 -19.42
N GLU A 220 -11.06 15.99 -19.82
CA GLU A 220 -12.14 16.77 -19.18
C GLU A 220 -13.53 16.15 -19.38
N ARG A 221 -13.83 15.60 -20.56
CA ARG A 221 -15.09 14.87 -20.80
C ARG A 221 -15.19 13.64 -19.89
N ILE A 222 -14.12 12.87 -19.74
CA ILE A 222 -14.08 11.70 -18.86
C ILE A 222 -14.24 12.12 -17.39
N LYS A 223 -13.56 13.18 -16.94
CA LYS A 223 -13.72 13.71 -15.58
C LYS A 223 -15.17 14.12 -15.31
N LYS A 224 -15.82 14.82 -16.23
CA LYS A 224 -17.24 15.19 -16.12
C LYS A 224 -18.13 13.95 -15.98
N LYS A 225 -17.91 12.90 -16.79
CA LYS A 225 -18.63 11.62 -16.67
C LYS A 225 -18.43 10.98 -15.30
N ILE A 226 -17.20 10.98 -14.77
CA ILE A 226 -16.88 10.38 -13.47
C ILE A 226 -17.51 11.21 -12.33
N LEU A 227 -17.43 12.53 -12.36
CA LEU A 227 -18.03 13.41 -11.35
C LEU A 227 -19.57 13.31 -11.33
N ALA A 228 -20.20 13.19 -12.50
CA ALA A 228 -21.65 12.95 -12.57
C ALA A 228 -22.06 11.68 -11.80
N LEU A 229 -21.20 10.64 -11.76
CA LEU A 229 -21.43 9.46 -10.94
C LEU A 229 -21.25 9.73 -9.45
N LYS A 230 -20.23 10.53 -9.06
CA LYS A 230 -19.98 10.93 -7.66
C LYS A 230 -21.26 11.53 -7.06
N PHE A 231 -21.92 12.44 -7.77
CA PHE A 231 -23.08 13.18 -7.27
C PHE A 231 -24.44 12.53 -7.55
N LYS A 232 -24.49 11.43 -8.32
CA LYS A 232 -25.75 10.75 -8.69
C LYS A 232 -26.59 10.28 -7.49
N LYS A 233 -25.94 9.93 -6.37
CA LYS A 233 -26.62 9.37 -5.20
C LYS A 233 -25.97 9.85 -3.91
N ILE A 234 -26.76 10.50 -3.06
CA ILE A 234 -26.38 10.82 -1.68
C ILE A 234 -26.26 9.51 -0.90
N THR A 235 -25.17 9.37 -0.17
CA THR A 235 -24.82 8.15 0.58
C THR A 235 -24.01 8.54 1.81
N SER A 236 -23.74 7.58 2.69
CA SER A 236 -22.89 7.76 3.87
C SER A 236 -21.69 6.84 3.81
N LEU A 237 -20.63 7.19 4.55
CA LEU A 237 -19.42 6.38 4.62
C LEU A 237 -19.72 4.95 5.07
N GLU A 238 -20.54 4.78 6.10
CA GLU A 238 -20.93 3.46 6.59
C GLU A 238 -21.64 2.61 5.52
N LYS A 239 -22.56 3.22 4.75
CA LYS A 239 -23.27 2.53 3.67
C LYS A 239 -22.31 2.05 2.58
N GLU A 240 -21.38 2.91 2.16
CA GLU A 240 -20.38 2.54 1.15
C GLU A 240 -19.36 1.53 1.66
N GLN A 241 -18.96 1.59 2.93
CA GLN A 241 -18.14 0.55 3.56
C GLN A 241 -18.87 -0.80 3.52
N LYS A 242 -20.13 -0.87 3.96
CA LYS A 242 -20.95 -2.09 3.94
C LYS A 242 -21.10 -2.67 2.52
N LYS A 243 -21.29 -1.81 1.52
CA LYS A 243 -21.30 -2.21 0.10
C LYS A 243 -19.94 -2.79 -0.32
N ASN A 244 -18.84 -2.18 0.14
CA ASN A 244 -17.49 -2.61 -0.23
C ASN A 244 -17.09 -4.00 0.32
N GLU A 245 -17.65 -4.42 1.46
CA GLU A 245 -17.42 -5.76 2.04
C GLU A 245 -17.70 -6.90 1.03
N ASN A 246 -18.63 -6.67 0.09
CA ASN A 246 -19.06 -7.63 -0.93
C ASN A 246 -18.78 -7.18 -2.37
N SER A 247 -18.09 -6.05 -2.55
CA SER A 247 -17.75 -5.52 -3.88
C SER A 247 -16.74 -6.42 -4.61
N HIS A 248 -16.61 -6.23 -5.92
CA HIS A 248 -15.60 -6.92 -6.73
C HIS A 248 -14.20 -6.40 -6.42
N ILE A 249 -14.05 -5.07 -6.44
CA ILE A 249 -12.85 -4.37 -5.97
C ILE A 249 -13.04 -4.03 -4.49
N ARG A 250 -12.19 -4.60 -3.66
CA ARG A 250 -12.30 -4.55 -2.19
C ARG A 250 -11.14 -3.78 -1.57
N CYS A 251 -11.46 -2.83 -0.70
CA CYS A 251 -10.49 -2.14 0.13
C CYS A 251 -10.07 -3.06 1.28
N VAL A 252 -8.96 -3.80 1.08
CA VAL A 252 -8.47 -4.79 2.06
C VAL A 252 -7.57 -4.17 3.11
N ALA A 253 -7.05 -2.98 2.84
CA ALA A 253 -6.28 -2.16 3.77
C ALA A 253 -6.43 -0.68 3.40
N LEU A 254 -6.50 0.16 4.41
CA LEU A 254 -6.42 1.61 4.26
C LEU A 254 -5.31 2.12 5.18
N CYS A 255 -4.44 2.94 4.62
CA CYS A 255 -3.29 3.54 5.26
C CYS A 255 -3.41 5.06 5.23
N ILE A 256 -3.24 5.72 6.37
CA ILE A 256 -3.21 7.17 6.49
C ILE A 256 -1.84 7.60 7.00
N GLU A 257 -1.20 8.53 6.29
CA GLU A 257 0.03 9.19 6.73
C GLU A 257 -0.32 10.40 7.62
N THR A 258 0.35 10.50 8.77
CA THR A 258 0.17 11.61 9.70
C THR A 258 1.44 11.92 10.51
N LYS A 259 1.44 13.04 11.23
CA LYS A 259 2.42 13.35 12.25
C LYS A 259 2.00 12.73 13.60
N PRO A 260 2.94 12.31 14.45
CA PRO A 260 2.67 11.88 15.82
C PRO A 260 1.73 12.78 16.65
N ASP A 261 1.93 14.09 16.61
CA ASP A 261 1.09 15.08 17.30
C ASP A 261 -0.35 15.14 16.78
N TRP A 262 -0.64 14.52 15.63
CA TRP A 262 -1.96 14.36 15.02
C TRP A 262 -2.37 12.88 14.86
N GLY A 263 -1.71 12.00 15.61
CA GLY A 263 -1.97 10.56 15.70
C GLY A 263 -2.33 10.16 17.13
N LEU A 264 -3.21 10.93 17.79
CA LEU A 264 -3.64 10.71 19.17
C LEU A 264 -5.01 10.01 19.21
N LEU A 265 -5.63 9.92 20.39
CA LEU A 265 -6.82 9.10 20.61
C LEU A 265 -8.02 9.57 19.76
N GLU A 266 -8.25 10.87 19.66
CA GLU A 266 -9.33 11.45 18.85
C GLU A 266 -9.17 11.08 17.37
N GLN A 267 -8.01 11.39 16.78
CA GLN A 267 -7.72 11.08 15.38
C GLN A 267 -7.69 9.55 15.15
N GLY A 268 -7.20 8.78 16.12
CA GLY A 268 -7.23 7.32 16.10
C GLY A 268 -8.65 6.76 15.99
N ASN A 269 -9.60 7.32 16.75
CA ASN A 269 -11.00 6.92 16.67
C ASN A 269 -11.63 7.29 15.32
N ILE A 270 -11.37 8.50 14.82
CA ILE A 270 -11.82 8.93 13.48
C ILE A 270 -11.28 7.98 12.40
N MET A 271 -9.99 7.66 12.45
CA MET A 271 -9.35 6.73 11.52
C MET A 271 -9.96 5.32 11.57
N LEU A 272 -10.32 4.82 12.77
CA LEU A 272 -11.01 3.54 12.92
C LEU A 272 -12.37 3.55 12.22
N ASP A 273 -13.16 4.61 12.41
CA ASP A 273 -14.47 4.76 11.79
C ASP A 273 -14.38 4.89 10.26
N GLN A 274 -13.29 5.50 9.77
CA GLN A 274 -12.93 5.57 8.35
C GLN A 274 -12.51 4.21 7.75
N GLY A 275 -12.28 3.18 8.57
CA GLY A 275 -11.83 1.86 8.13
C GLY A 275 -10.32 1.77 7.90
N CYS A 276 -9.55 2.70 8.48
CA CYS A 276 -8.09 2.65 8.49
C CYS A 276 -7.59 1.41 9.23
N THR A 277 -6.49 0.83 8.75
CA THR A 277 -5.85 -0.34 9.36
C THR A 277 -4.37 -0.14 9.63
N ARG A 278 -3.74 0.84 8.99
CA ARG A 278 -2.33 1.18 9.15
C ARG A 278 -2.17 2.69 9.27
N VAL A 279 -1.39 3.12 10.25
CA VAL A 279 -0.98 4.52 10.36
C VAL A 279 0.51 4.60 10.05
N GLU A 280 0.87 5.59 9.26
CA GLU A 280 2.26 5.94 9.02
C GLU A 280 2.60 7.25 9.73
N LEU A 281 3.58 7.18 10.63
CA LEU A 281 4.02 8.29 11.46
C LEU A 281 5.32 8.88 10.92
N GLY A 282 5.31 10.17 10.64
CA GLY A 282 6.51 10.96 10.35
C GLY A 282 7.37 11.18 11.59
N ILE A 283 8.11 10.16 12.02
CA ILE A 283 9.02 10.20 13.20
C ILE A 283 10.25 11.05 12.89
N GLU A 284 10.84 10.85 11.71
CA GLU A 284 12.03 11.51 11.18
C GLU A 284 13.32 11.26 11.98
N SER A 285 13.33 11.52 13.28
CA SER A 285 14.45 11.34 14.19
C SER A 285 13.96 10.89 15.57
N VAL A 286 14.81 10.20 16.32
CA VAL A 286 14.59 9.87 17.74
C VAL A 286 15.17 10.93 18.68
N TYR A 287 15.87 11.93 18.16
CA TYR A 287 16.60 12.93 18.94
C TYR A 287 15.89 14.28 18.97
N ASP A 288 15.61 14.81 20.16
CA ASP A 288 14.85 16.04 20.34
C ASP A 288 15.58 17.31 19.88
N ASP A 289 16.91 17.35 19.99
CA ASP A 289 17.73 18.45 19.44
C ASP A 289 17.62 18.51 17.90
N VAL A 290 17.65 17.36 17.23
CA VAL A 290 17.44 17.25 15.77
C VAL A 290 16.02 17.67 15.41
N LEU A 291 15.00 17.14 16.08
CA LEU A 291 13.60 17.46 15.82
C LEU A 291 13.32 18.96 16.00
N LYS A 292 13.87 19.56 17.06
CA LYS A 292 13.77 21.00 17.33
C LYS A 292 14.48 21.82 16.26
N TYR A 293 15.71 21.47 15.89
CA TYR A 293 16.49 22.18 14.88
C TYR A 293 15.79 22.20 13.51
N VAL A 294 15.16 21.08 13.14
CA VAL A 294 14.43 20.98 11.87
C VAL A 294 13.01 21.54 11.93
N HIS A 295 12.65 22.23 13.01
CA HIS A 295 11.32 22.78 13.27
C HIS A 295 10.22 21.73 13.11
N ARG A 296 10.46 20.52 13.63
CA ARG A 296 9.43 19.49 13.69
C ARG A 296 8.46 19.84 14.80
N GLY A 297 7.17 19.91 14.47
CA GLY A 297 6.13 20.27 15.46
C GLY A 297 5.81 19.21 16.51
N HIS A 298 6.72 18.30 16.84
CA HIS A 298 6.59 17.33 17.93
C HIS A 298 7.98 16.89 18.40
N ASN A 299 8.02 16.29 19.60
CA ASN A 299 9.22 15.69 20.17
C ASN A 299 9.14 14.15 20.22
N SER A 300 10.16 13.53 20.79
CA SER A 300 10.28 12.08 20.98
C SER A 300 9.19 11.52 21.90
N ASN A 301 8.76 12.26 22.92
CA ASN A 301 7.71 11.85 23.84
C ASN A 301 6.32 11.85 23.16
N ASP A 302 6.02 12.87 22.35
CA ASP A 302 4.80 12.91 21.53
C ASP A 302 4.75 11.71 20.57
N SER A 303 5.91 11.38 19.98
CA SER A 303 6.09 10.19 19.15
C SER A 303 5.72 8.92 19.90
N LYS A 304 6.35 8.68 21.06
CA LYS A 304 6.11 7.49 21.90
C LYS A 304 4.65 7.38 22.35
N LYS A 305 4.04 8.50 22.75
CA LYS A 305 2.62 8.57 23.14
C LYS A 305 1.69 8.20 21.98
N SER A 306 1.90 8.78 20.80
CA SER A 306 1.12 8.44 19.60
C SER A 306 1.25 6.97 19.22
N ILE A 307 2.47 6.43 19.26
CA ILE A 307 2.75 5.02 18.96
C ILE A 307 1.96 4.11 19.91
N GLN A 308 2.01 4.37 21.23
CA GLN A 308 1.28 3.57 22.21
C GLN A 308 -0.23 3.59 21.94
N ILE A 309 -0.81 4.79 21.82
CA ILE A 309 -2.25 4.97 21.59
C ILE A 309 -2.69 4.19 20.35
N LEU A 310 -2.01 4.37 19.22
CA LEU A 310 -2.40 3.74 17.97
C LEU A 310 -2.20 2.21 18.02
N ARG A 311 -1.17 1.70 18.71
CA ARG A 311 -1.00 0.26 18.95
C ARG A 311 -2.10 -0.32 19.82
N ASP A 312 -2.49 0.38 20.88
CA ASP A 312 -3.54 -0.04 21.81
C ASP A 312 -4.95 0.09 21.22
N LEU A 313 -5.11 0.87 20.13
CA LEU A 313 -6.27 0.83 19.23
C LEU A 313 -6.18 -0.28 18.16
N GLY A 314 -5.06 -1.00 18.10
CA GLY A 314 -4.85 -2.15 17.22
C GLY A 314 -4.20 -1.84 15.87
N PHE A 315 -3.89 -0.59 15.52
CA PHE A 315 -3.31 -0.25 14.22
C PHE A 315 -1.96 -0.91 13.98
N LYS A 316 -1.66 -1.22 12.71
CA LYS A 316 -0.27 -1.42 12.23
C LYS A 316 0.42 -0.06 12.19
N ILE A 317 1.67 0.01 12.65
CA ILE A 317 2.41 1.27 12.70
C ILE A 317 3.62 1.20 11.77
N ASN A 318 3.63 2.10 10.79
CA ASN A 318 4.77 2.33 9.91
C ASN A 318 5.48 3.61 10.33
N PHE A 319 6.81 3.59 10.41
CA PHE A 319 7.58 4.81 10.62
C PHE A 319 8.15 5.34 9.32
N HIS A 320 8.15 6.65 9.20
CA HIS A 320 9.00 7.36 8.27
C HIS A 320 10.19 7.94 9.07
N TYR A 321 11.41 7.57 8.69
CA TYR A 321 12.64 7.95 9.39
C TYR A 321 13.67 8.48 8.39
N MET A 322 14.40 9.52 8.77
CA MET A 322 15.28 10.28 7.88
C MET A 322 16.73 10.34 8.43
N PRO A 323 17.65 9.50 7.94
CA PRO A 323 19.08 9.69 8.21
C PRO A 323 19.64 10.89 7.45
N GLY A 324 20.73 11.48 7.95
CA GLY A 324 21.41 12.63 7.35
C GLY A 324 20.71 13.97 7.57
N LEU A 325 19.86 14.08 8.59
CA LEU A 325 19.30 15.37 9.02
C LEU A 325 20.40 16.27 9.62
N PRO A 326 20.19 17.59 9.71
CA PRO A 326 21.09 18.46 10.45
C PRO A 326 21.35 17.96 11.89
N LEU A 327 22.55 18.21 12.40
CA LEU A 327 23.03 17.76 13.72
C LEU A 327 23.24 16.24 13.86
N THR A 328 23.14 15.47 12.78
CA THR A 328 23.50 14.05 12.77
C THR A 328 24.76 13.78 11.95
N ASP A 329 25.49 12.75 12.35
CA ASP A 329 26.56 12.14 11.58
C ASP A 329 26.26 10.64 11.40
N ARG A 330 27.14 9.92 10.70
CA ARG A 330 26.96 8.49 10.44
C ARG A 330 26.78 7.66 11.73
N LYS A 331 27.53 7.98 12.79
CA LYS A 331 27.48 7.23 14.05
C LYS A 331 26.15 7.48 14.74
N ARG A 332 25.74 8.74 14.84
CA ARG A 332 24.49 9.17 15.46
C ARG A 332 23.27 8.65 14.70
N ASP A 333 23.29 8.69 13.38
CA ASP A 333 22.23 8.09 12.56
C ASP A 333 22.11 6.59 12.83
N LEU A 334 23.23 5.84 12.84
CA LEU A 334 23.21 4.41 13.08
C LEU A 334 22.66 4.08 14.47
N GLU A 335 23.08 4.80 15.51
CA GLU A 335 22.58 4.60 16.86
C GLU A 335 21.09 4.96 17.00
N GLY A 336 20.64 6.07 16.39
CA GLY A 336 19.23 6.43 16.38
C GLY A 336 18.36 5.39 15.65
N MET A 337 18.87 4.87 14.53
CA MET A 337 18.20 3.81 13.77
C MET A 337 18.17 2.46 14.51
N LYS A 338 19.17 2.16 15.37
CA LYS A 338 19.14 1.01 16.29
C LYS A 338 18.17 1.24 17.45
N GLN A 339 18.10 2.47 17.97
CA GLN A 339 17.21 2.86 19.06
C GLN A 339 15.74 2.57 18.74
N LEU A 340 15.34 2.69 17.47
CA LEU A 340 14.00 2.33 17.00
C LEU A 340 13.58 0.89 17.38
N PHE A 341 14.54 -0.02 17.60
CA PHE A 341 14.26 -1.41 17.96
C PHE A 341 14.63 -1.74 19.41
N SER A 342 15.68 -1.12 19.96
CA SER A 342 16.09 -1.37 21.35
C SER A 342 15.13 -0.73 22.36
N ASP A 343 14.66 0.49 22.12
CA ASP A 343 13.67 1.16 22.96
C ASP A 343 12.26 0.60 22.67
N GLU A 344 11.65 0.01 23.69
CA GLU A 344 10.35 -0.65 23.60
C GLU A 344 9.20 0.28 23.23
N ASN A 345 9.36 1.60 23.39
CA ASN A 345 8.34 2.59 23.07
C ASN A 345 8.25 2.91 21.57
N TYR A 346 9.18 2.41 20.75
CA TYR A 346 9.18 2.57 19.28
C TYR A 346 8.76 1.28 18.56
N ARG A 347 9.68 0.31 18.46
CA ARG A 347 9.55 -1.04 17.87
C ARG A 347 8.59 -1.16 16.66
N PRO A 348 8.77 -0.37 15.59
CA PRO A 348 7.80 -0.27 14.50
C PRO A 348 7.53 -1.60 13.79
N ASP A 349 6.30 -1.80 13.31
CA ASP A 349 6.00 -2.97 12.48
C ASP A 349 6.61 -2.83 11.08
N MET A 350 6.71 -1.59 10.61
CA MET A 350 7.16 -1.25 9.27
C MET A 350 7.99 0.05 9.29
N ILE A 351 8.94 0.19 8.38
CA ILE A 351 9.74 1.43 8.25
C ILE A 351 9.94 1.82 6.78
N LYS A 352 9.82 3.11 6.47
CA LYS A 352 10.38 3.79 5.29
C LYS A 352 11.60 4.59 5.71
N ILE A 353 12.74 4.35 5.06
CA ILE A 353 13.99 5.09 5.30
C ILE A 353 14.25 6.04 4.13
N TYR A 354 14.15 7.35 4.36
CA TYR A 354 14.39 8.37 3.36
C TYR A 354 15.57 9.25 3.78
N PRO A 355 16.77 9.03 3.21
CA PRO A 355 17.89 9.96 3.37
C PRO A 355 17.45 11.42 3.17
N CYS A 356 17.95 12.31 4.01
CA CYS A 356 17.68 13.73 3.89
C CYS A 356 18.21 14.26 2.55
N MET A 357 17.37 15.01 1.85
CA MET A 357 17.66 15.58 0.55
C MET A 357 17.51 17.11 0.61
N VAL A 358 18.32 17.83 -0.16
CA VAL A 358 18.25 19.29 -0.25
C VAL A 358 17.37 19.68 -1.43
N GLY A 359 16.21 20.25 -1.12
CA GLY A 359 15.23 20.67 -2.13
C GLY A 359 15.07 22.19 -2.22
N PRO A 360 14.91 22.77 -3.42
CA PRO A 360 14.58 24.18 -3.62
C PRO A 360 13.41 24.68 -2.76
N GLY A 361 13.51 25.94 -2.30
CA GLY A 361 12.46 26.57 -1.49
C GLY A 361 12.37 26.11 -0.04
N THR A 362 13.43 25.49 0.48
CA THR A 362 13.52 25.04 1.87
C THR A 362 14.57 25.85 2.63
N ALA A 363 14.43 25.94 3.96
CA ALA A 363 15.47 26.55 4.79
C ALA A 363 16.78 25.73 4.72
N LEU A 364 16.67 24.41 4.57
CA LEU A 364 17.81 23.51 4.37
C LEU A 364 18.59 23.85 3.09
N TYR A 365 17.91 24.23 2.00
CA TYR A 365 18.56 24.67 0.77
C TYR A 365 19.40 25.94 0.97
N LEU A 366 18.89 26.90 1.74
CA LEU A 366 19.65 28.12 2.05
C LEU A 366 20.87 27.81 2.94
N GLN A 367 20.73 26.90 3.90
CA GLN A 367 21.85 26.44 4.74
C GLN A 367 22.93 25.75 3.89
N TRP A 368 22.52 24.88 2.97
CA TRP A 368 23.43 24.21 2.03
C TRP A 368 24.17 25.20 1.12
N LYS A 369 23.47 26.18 0.52
CA LYS A 369 24.09 27.22 -0.31
C LYS A 369 25.13 28.06 0.46
N LYS A 370 24.93 28.26 1.77
CA LYS A 370 25.87 28.96 2.65
C LYS A 370 26.99 28.06 3.19
N GLY A 371 27.04 26.79 2.83
CA GLY A 371 28.02 25.82 3.36
C GLY A 371 27.76 25.37 4.80
N LEU A 372 26.61 25.74 5.39
CA LEU A 372 26.23 25.41 6.77
C LEU A 372 25.65 24.00 6.93
N PHE A 373 25.33 23.33 5.82
CA PHE A 373 24.82 21.96 5.82
C PHE A 373 25.42 21.16 4.66
N LYS A 374 25.87 19.94 4.95
CA LYS A 374 26.36 18.98 3.96
C LYS A 374 25.49 17.72 4.03
N PRO A 375 24.66 17.42 3.00
CA PRO A 375 23.85 16.22 3.00
C PRO A 375 24.69 14.97 2.75
N ILE A 376 24.18 13.81 3.19
CA ILE A 376 24.78 12.51 2.89
C ILE A 376 24.65 12.16 1.41
N ASN A 377 25.69 11.59 0.83
CA ASN A 377 25.68 11.11 -0.55
C ASN A 377 25.22 9.65 -0.65
N SER A 378 25.12 9.13 -1.89
CA SER A 378 24.65 7.77 -2.16
C SER A 378 25.51 6.69 -1.49
N LYS A 379 26.84 6.82 -1.49
CA LYS A 379 27.76 5.83 -0.90
C LYS A 379 27.63 5.80 0.63
N GLU A 380 27.55 6.98 1.25
CA GLU A 380 27.35 7.13 2.70
C GLU A 380 26.01 6.52 3.13
N ALA A 381 24.93 6.84 2.42
CA ALA A 381 23.61 6.28 2.69
C ALA A 381 23.60 4.75 2.53
N MET A 382 24.21 4.20 1.47
CA MET A 382 24.33 2.76 1.28
C MET A 382 25.08 2.09 2.43
N SER A 383 26.24 2.63 2.82
CA SER A 383 27.05 2.08 3.93
C SER A 383 26.28 2.08 5.24
N LEU A 384 25.61 3.20 5.57
CA LEU A 384 24.79 3.32 6.77
C LEU A 384 23.63 2.30 6.77
N ILE A 385 22.88 2.22 5.67
CA ILE A 385 21.72 1.34 5.56
C ILE A 385 22.15 -0.14 5.59
N LEU A 386 23.27 -0.49 4.95
CA LEU A 386 23.80 -1.86 4.97
C LEU A 386 24.12 -2.30 6.39
N GLU A 387 24.77 -1.43 7.16
CA GLU A 387 25.11 -1.70 8.57
C GLU A 387 23.85 -1.82 9.42
N TRP A 388 22.93 -0.86 9.31
CA TRP A 388 21.68 -0.87 10.06
C TRP A 388 20.82 -2.12 9.79
N LYS A 389 20.77 -2.61 8.55
CA LYS A 389 19.94 -3.77 8.17
C LYS A 389 20.28 -5.05 8.93
N LYS A 390 21.48 -5.16 9.51
CA LYS A 390 21.89 -6.28 10.38
C LYS A 390 21.08 -6.35 11.68
N TYR A 391 20.58 -5.21 12.16
CA TYR A 391 19.87 -5.06 13.44
C TYR A 391 18.35 -5.07 13.27
N VAL A 392 17.83 -5.10 12.04
CA VAL A 392 16.39 -5.04 11.79
C VAL A 392 15.74 -6.38 12.19
N PRO A 393 14.80 -6.38 13.14
CA PRO A 393 14.22 -7.59 13.68
C PRO A 393 13.28 -8.27 12.68
N GLU A 394 13.06 -9.57 12.91
CA GLU A 394 12.27 -10.45 12.06
C GLU A 394 10.81 -10.00 11.89
N TYR A 395 10.25 -9.33 12.90
CA TYR A 395 8.87 -8.80 12.86
C TYR A 395 8.72 -7.50 12.06
N CYS A 396 9.82 -6.82 11.71
CA CYS A 396 9.77 -5.51 11.06
C CYS A 396 9.85 -5.65 9.53
N ARG A 397 9.06 -4.86 8.81
CA ARG A 397 9.09 -4.78 7.33
C ARG A 397 9.67 -3.46 6.85
N ILE A 398 10.79 -3.50 6.15
CA ILE A 398 11.32 -2.31 5.44
C ILE A 398 10.51 -2.09 4.17
N GLN A 399 9.59 -1.13 4.19
CA GLN A 399 8.70 -0.79 3.07
C GLN A 399 9.49 -0.27 1.89
N ARG A 400 10.21 0.83 2.11
CA ARG A 400 10.95 1.56 1.09
C ARG A 400 12.28 2.05 1.65
N ILE A 401 13.27 2.10 0.77
CA ILE A 401 14.57 2.75 1.00
C ILE A 401 14.64 3.76 -0.14
N GLN A 402 14.70 5.05 0.21
CA GLN A 402 14.59 6.20 -0.69
C GLN A 402 13.18 6.57 -1.17
N ARG A 403 12.98 7.86 -1.52
CA ARG A 403 11.77 8.43 -2.12
C ARG A 403 11.64 8.14 -3.61
N ASP A 404 10.40 8.12 -4.08
CA ASP A 404 10.06 7.98 -5.51
C ASP A 404 10.06 9.36 -6.23
N VAL A 405 11.10 10.18 -6.03
CA VAL A 405 11.26 11.50 -6.69
C VAL A 405 12.50 11.46 -7.60
N PRO A 406 12.40 11.88 -8.88
CA PRO A 406 13.56 11.98 -9.75
C PRO A 406 14.66 12.88 -9.16
N THR A 407 15.91 12.43 -9.24
CA THR A 407 17.07 13.12 -8.64
C THR A 407 17.32 14.51 -9.23
N LYS A 408 16.90 14.74 -10.48
CA LYS A 408 16.97 16.05 -11.16
C LYS A 408 16.20 17.19 -10.48
N PHE A 409 15.30 16.88 -9.54
CA PHE A 409 14.54 17.89 -8.78
C PHE A 409 15.18 18.21 -7.42
N TRP A 410 16.32 17.60 -7.12
CA TRP A 410 17.07 17.83 -5.89
C TRP A 410 18.38 18.52 -6.19
N GLU A 411 18.82 19.36 -5.27
CA GLU A 411 20.03 20.16 -5.41
C GLU A 411 21.25 19.46 -4.81
N ALA A 412 21.03 18.65 -3.77
CA ALA A 412 22.07 17.82 -3.15
C ALA A 412 21.48 16.66 -2.34
N GLY A 413 22.31 15.65 -2.05
CA GLY A 413 21.97 14.46 -1.25
C GLY A 413 22.24 13.16 -1.99
N VAL A 414 21.36 12.17 -1.83
CA VAL A 414 21.47 10.88 -2.53
C VAL A 414 21.10 11.02 -4.00
N GLU A 415 22.07 10.76 -4.87
CA GLU A 415 22.03 10.99 -6.32
C GLU A 415 21.45 9.80 -7.12
N MET A 416 21.45 8.60 -6.54
CA MET A 416 20.99 7.37 -7.20
C MET A 416 19.49 7.22 -7.05
N THR A 417 18.71 6.88 -8.09
CA THR A 417 17.24 6.65 -7.97
C THR A 417 16.86 5.21 -7.60
N ASN A 418 17.84 4.30 -7.57
CA ASN A 418 17.68 2.84 -7.44
C ASN A 418 18.48 2.29 -6.24
N LEU A 419 18.59 3.07 -5.14
CA LEU A 419 19.46 2.78 -4.00
C LEU A 419 19.27 1.37 -3.43
N ARG A 420 18.02 0.88 -3.38
CA ARG A 420 17.73 -0.50 -2.93
C ARG A 420 18.27 -1.54 -3.90
N GLN A 421 18.07 -1.41 -5.21
CA GLN A 421 18.59 -2.40 -6.16
C GLN A 421 20.11 -2.49 -6.05
N GLU A 422 20.77 -1.34 -5.99
CA GLU A 422 22.22 -1.21 -5.94
C GLU A 422 22.81 -1.78 -4.64
N LEU A 423 22.14 -1.55 -3.51
CA LEU A 423 22.51 -2.14 -2.23
C LEU A 423 22.60 -3.67 -2.32
N PHE A 424 21.61 -4.32 -2.94
CA PHE A 424 21.56 -5.78 -3.06
C PHE A 424 22.44 -6.33 -4.20
N ALA A 425 22.63 -5.57 -5.28
CA ALA A 425 23.47 -6.00 -6.40
C ALA A 425 24.96 -6.00 -6.04
N LYS A 426 25.41 -5.01 -5.25
CA LYS A 426 26.83 -4.80 -4.93
C LYS A 426 27.30 -5.42 -3.62
N ASN A 427 26.39 -5.92 -2.79
CA ASN A 427 26.73 -6.36 -1.44
C ASN A 427 26.01 -7.63 -1.04
N LYS A 428 26.67 -8.46 -0.22
CA LYS A 428 26.02 -9.54 0.52
C LYS A 428 25.20 -8.95 1.66
N VAL A 429 23.92 -8.68 1.40
CA VAL A 429 23.01 -8.08 2.38
C VAL A 429 22.62 -9.11 3.45
N VAL A 430 23.05 -8.87 4.69
CA VAL A 430 22.57 -9.61 5.87
C VAL A 430 21.38 -8.87 6.45
N CYS A 431 20.18 -9.43 6.31
CA CYS A 431 18.95 -8.79 6.80
C CYS A 431 17.84 -9.81 7.04
N ARG A 432 17.26 -9.80 8.25
CA ARG A 432 16.19 -10.72 8.67
C ARG A 432 14.77 -10.12 8.57
N CYS A 433 14.65 -8.89 8.10
CA CYS A 433 13.35 -8.21 7.99
C CYS A 433 12.37 -8.99 7.08
N ILE A 434 11.07 -8.79 7.31
CA ILE A 434 9.98 -9.44 6.57
C ILE A 434 10.21 -9.38 5.05
N ARG A 435 10.55 -8.21 4.51
CA ARG A 435 10.69 -8.00 3.05
C ARG A 435 11.81 -8.85 2.43
N CYS A 436 12.86 -9.14 3.19
CA CYS A 436 13.99 -9.94 2.71
C CYS A 436 13.66 -11.44 2.67
N ARG A 437 12.70 -11.89 3.50
CA ARG A 437 12.26 -13.29 3.60
C ARG A 437 10.94 -13.58 2.87
N GLU A 438 10.35 -12.62 2.15
CA GLU A 438 9.12 -12.86 1.38
C GLU A 438 9.39 -13.92 0.28
N PRO A 439 8.48 -14.88 0.02
CA PRO A 439 8.74 -15.98 -0.90
C PRO A 439 8.99 -15.52 -2.35
N LYS A 440 8.45 -14.37 -2.76
CA LYS A 440 8.55 -13.84 -4.14
C LYS A 440 8.26 -14.94 -5.18
N THR A 441 9.27 -15.37 -5.93
CA THR A 441 9.24 -16.43 -6.94
C THR A 441 9.92 -17.72 -6.49
N GLU A 442 10.46 -17.76 -5.27
CA GLU A 442 11.17 -18.90 -4.70
C GLU A 442 10.21 -20.07 -4.44
N LYS A 443 10.74 -21.30 -4.59
CA LYS A 443 10.00 -22.52 -4.28
C LYS A 443 9.96 -22.72 -2.77
N ILE A 444 8.76 -22.98 -2.24
CA ILE A 444 8.55 -23.23 -0.81
C ILE A 444 8.63 -24.74 -0.54
N ASN A 445 9.42 -25.14 0.45
CA ASN A 445 9.41 -26.49 1.00
C ASN A 445 8.33 -26.64 2.06
N TRP A 446 7.11 -26.97 1.62
CA TRP A 446 5.94 -27.11 2.50
C TRP A 446 6.09 -28.14 3.62
N LYS A 447 6.99 -29.13 3.49
CA LYS A 447 7.23 -30.15 4.53
C LYS A 447 7.99 -29.58 5.73
N LYS A 448 8.69 -28.46 5.54
CA LYS A 448 9.54 -27.80 6.54
C LYS A 448 8.93 -26.49 7.06
N VAL A 449 7.70 -26.18 6.66
CA VAL A 449 7.01 -25.00 7.16
C VAL A 449 6.53 -25.26 8.59
N SER A 450 7.01 -24.45 9.53
CA SER A 450 6.64 -24.50 10.94
C SER A 450 6.10 -23.16 11.43
N LEU A 451 5.38 -23.17 12.56
CA LEU A 451 4.97 -21.95 13.24
C LEU A 451 6.03 -21.54 14.27
N LYS A 452 6.44 -20.28 14.24
CA LYS A 452 7.33 -19.64 15.21
C LYS A 452 6.59 -18.52 15.92
N VAL A 453 6.87 -18.31 17.20
CA VAL A 453 6.31 -17.21 18.00
C VAL A 453 7.46 -16.41 18.58
N GLN A 454 7.50 -15.11 18.28
CA GLN A 454 8.41 -14.16 18.92
C GLN A 454 7.59 -13.23 19.81
N GLU A 455 7.80 -13.29 21.12
CA GLU A 455 7.22 -12.38 22.11
C GLU A 455 8.18 -11.22 22.40
N PHE A 456 7.65 -10.00 22.53
CA PHE A 456 8.42 -8.84 22.98
C PHE A 456 7.52 -7.76 23.59
N LYS A 457 8.06 -6.98 24.54
CA LYS A 457 7.37 -5.81 25.10
C LYS A 457 7.29 -4.69 24.07
N SER A 458 6.22 -3.91 24.02
CA SER A 458 6.22 -2.67 23.24
C SER A 458 5.13 -1.73 23.72
N SER A 459 5.53 -0.48 24.00
CA SER A 459 4.62 0.62 24.38
C SER A 459 3.65 0.21 25.49
N GLY A 460 4.17 -0.25 26.63
CA GLY A 460 3.38 -0.71 27.78
C GLY A 460 2.59 -2.00 27.59
N GLY A 461 2.60 -2.62 26.40
CA GLY A 461 1.92 -3.88 26.10
C GLY A 461 2.88 -5.02 25.74
N ARG A 462 2.31 -6.16 25.37
CA ARG A 462 3.06 -7.34 24.88
C ARG A 462 2.64 -7.65 23.44
N GLU A 463 3.61 -7.83 22.57
CA GLU A 463 3.43 -8.21 21.16
C GLU A 463 3.88 -9.65 20.95
N TYR A 464 3.14 -10.37 20.12
CA TYR A 464 3.43 -11.72 19.66
C TYR A 464 3.44 -11.69 18.14
N PHE A 465 4.62 -11.88 17.55
CA PHE A 465 4.78 -12.08 16.12
C PHE A 465 4.78 -13.59 15.84
N ILE A 466 3.65 -14.08 15.33
CA ILE A 466 3.44 -15.49 15.01
C ILE A 466 3.69 -15.65 13.51
N SER A 467 4.73 -16.37 13.11
CA SER A 467 5.08 -16.56 11.70
C SER A 467 4.98 -18.02 11.28
N ALA A 468 4.64 -18.24 10.01
CA ALA A 468 4.79 -19.53 9.33
C ALA A 468 6.02 -19.42 8.43
N GLU A 469 7.06 -20.21 8.70
CA GLU A 469 8.37 -20.07 8.06
C GLU A 469 8.84 -21.42 7.50
N ASP A 470 9.33 -21.41 6.26
CA ASP A 470 10.10 -22.49 5.64
C ASP A 470 11.56 -22.37 6.09
N SER A 471 11.99 -23.28 6.97
CA SER A 471 13.32 -23.24 7.57
C SER A 471 14.44 -23.61 6.61
N ASP A 472 14.17 -24.39 5.55
CA ASP A 472 15.21 -24.80 4.58
C ASP A 472 15.60 -23.62 3.68
N ASN A 473 14.62 -22.84 3.24
CA ASN A 473 14.82 -21.74 2.29
C ASN A 473 14.79 -20.35 2.94
N ASP A 474 14.63 -20.29 4.27
CA ASP A 474 14.49 -19.04 5.03
C ASP A 474 13.35 -18.13 4.52
N LEU A 475 12.22 -18.73 4.16
CA LEU A 475 11.07 -18.01 3.58
C LEU A 475 9.93 -17.84 4.59
N LEU A 476 9.42 -16.61 4.70
CA LEU A 476 8.26 -16.24 5.49
C LEU A 476 6.98 -16.42 4.68
N ILE A 477 6.21 -17.47 4.96
CA ILE A 477 4.98 -17.82 4.24
C ILE A 477 3.81 -16.90 4.62
N GLY A 478 3.74 -16.53 5.90
CA GLY A 478 2.72 -15.65 6.43
C GLY A 478 2.98 -15.37 7.90
N PHE A 479 2.26 -14.38 8.45
CA PHE A 479 2.40 -14.01 9.84
C PHE A 479 1.11 -13.40 10.41
N CYS A 480 1.04 -13.37 11.74
CA CYS A 480 0.00 -12.74 12.52
C CYS A 480 0.63 -11.89 13.63
N ARG A 481 0.16 -10.65 13.79
CA ARG A 481 0.55 -9.74 14.87
C ARG A 481 -0.55 -9.74 15.93
N LEU A 482 -0.27 -10.34 17.06
CA LEU A 482 -1.15 -10.37 18.23
C LEU A 482 -0.59 -9.43 19.31
N ARG A 483 -1.44 -8.61 19.92
CA ARG A 483 -1.08 -7.70 21.00
C ARG A 483 -1.96 -7.90 22.22
N PHE A 484 -1.36 -7.92 23.40
CA PHE A 484 -2.04 -7.60 24.65
C PHE A 484 -1.81 -6.12 24.94
N PRO A 485 -2.86 -5.29 24.86
CA PRO A 485 -2.72 -3.84 24.93
C PRO A 485 -2.32 -3.39 26.33
N GLY A 486 -1.57 -2.29 26.41
CA GLY A 486 -1.19 -1.65 27.67
C GLY A 486 -2.29 -0.75 28.22
N GLN A 487 -3.11 -0.19 27.33
CA GLN A 487 -4.26 0.67 27.67
C GLN A 487 -5.54 0.17 26.99
N PHE A 488 -6.68 0.40 27.65
CA PHE A 488 -8.01 -0.01 27.18
C PHE A 488 -8.77 1.20 26.66
N LEU A 489 -8.38 1.69 25.48
CA LEU A 489 -8.75 3.03 24.97
C LEU A 489 -10.13 3.11 24.31
N ARG A 490 -10.86 2.00 24.22
CA ARG A 490 -12.23 1.94 23.68
C ARG A 490 -13.04 0.90 24.45
N ARG A 491 -14.36 1.09 24.52
CA ARG A 491 -15.30 0.16 25.17
C ARG A 491 -15.20 -1.28 24.67
N GLU A 492 -14.83 -1.48 23.40
CA GLU A 492 -14.68 -2.81 22.83
C GLU A 492 -13.45 -3.54 23.38
N ILE A 493 -12.43 -2.81 23.84
CA ILE A 493 -11.14 -3.33 24.30
C ILE A 493 -11.15 -3.37 25.84
N THR A 494 -11.13 -4.58 26.42
CA THR A 494 -11.19 -4.80 27.86
C THR A 494 -9.90 -5.45 28.36
N PRO A 495 -9.70 -5.58 29.69
CA PRO A 495 -8.57 -6.34 30.24
C PRO A 495 -8.46 -7.79 29.74
N SER A 496 -9.57 -8.41 29.35
CA SER A 496 -9.59 -9.76 28.78
C SER A 496 -9.39 -9.82 27.26
N SER A 497 -9.23 -8.67 26.61
CA SER A 497 -9.06 -8.57 25.15
C SER A 497 -7.64 -8.83 24.68
N ALA A 498 -7.53 -9.37 23.48
CA ALA A 498 -6.31 -9.46 22.70
C ALA A 498 -6.57 -8.97 21.27
N LEU A 499 -5.63 -8.19 20.74
CA LEU A 499 -5.78 -7.50 19.47
C LEU A 499 -4.99 -8.21 18.37
N ILE A 500 -5.66 -8.59 17.29
CA ILE A 500 -5.02 -9.01 16.04
C ILE A 500 -4.88 -7.76 15.18
N ARG A 501 -3.64 -7.27 15.10
CA ARG A 501 -3.25 -6.03 14.41
C ARG A 501 -3.01 -6.27 12.91
N GLU A 502 -2.57 -7.48 12.57
CA GLU A 502 -2.33 -7.88 11.20
C GLU A 502 -2.41 -9.40 11.05
N LEU A 503 -3.05 -9.86 9.97
CA LEU A 503 -2.90 -11.21 9.45
C LEU A 503 -2.50 -11.09 7.98
N HIS A 504 -1.35 -11.65 7.62
CA HIS A 504 -0.85 -11.61 6.25
C HIS A 504 -0.38 -13.00 5.82
N VAL A 505 -0.80 -13.44 4.64
CA VAL A 505 -0.33 -14.70 4.03
C VAL A 505 0.08 -14.37 2.61
N TYR A 506 1.34 -14.62 2.28
CA TYR A 506 1.88 -14.39 0.95
C TYR A 506 1.27 -15.41 -0.01
N GLY A 507 0.67 -14.93 -1.10
CA GLY A 507 0.34 -15.82 -2.21
C GLY A 507 1.61 -16.22 -2.93
N THR A 508 1.72 -17.45 -3.43
CA THR A 508 2.76 -17.75 -4.41
C THR A 508 2.48 -16.93 -5.66
N ALA A 509 3.44 -16.11 -6.06
CA ALA A 509 3.55 -15.67 -7.44
C ALA A 509 4.09 -16.84 -8.29
N THR A 510 3.40 -17.98 -8.26
CA THR A 510 3.67 -19.06 -9.21
C THR A 510 3.14 -18.61 -10.56
N ALA A 511 4.06 -18.28 -11.47
CA ALA A 511 3.81 -18.43 -12.89
C ALA A 511 3.22 -19.84 -13.10
N ILE A 512 2.03 -19.91 -13.70
CA ILE A 512 1.26 -21.15 -13.71
C ILE A 512 1.71 -22.01 -14.88
N GLY A 513 2.33 -23.12 -14.52
CA GLY A 513 2.60 -24.25 -15.38
C GLY A 513 2.82 -25.49 -14.52
N ASP A 514 1.91 -25.77 -13.59
CA ASP A 514 1.76 -27.10 -13.00
C ASP A 514 0.41 -27.21 -12.29
N ALA A 515 -0.26 -28.35 -12.47
CA ALA A 515 -1.49 -28.75 -11.79
C ALA A 515 -1.24 -29.08 -10.31
N GLY A 516 -0.46 -28.26 -9.59
CA GLY A 516 -0.23 -28.39 -8.16
C GLY A 516 -1.42 -27.81 -7.39
N LYS A 517 -2.12 -28.67 -6.64
CA LYS A 517 -3.11 -28.27 -5.61
C LYS A 517 -2.60 -27.01 -4.87
N VAL A 518 -3.41 -25.95 -4.84
CA VAL A 518 -3.11 -24.67 -4.17
C VAL A 518 -2.78 -24.90 -2.68
N GLN A 519 -1.49 -25.08 -2.35
CA GLN A 519 -0.97 -25.41 -1.01
C GLN A 519 -1.04 -24.26 0.00
N HIS A 520 -1.49 -23.06 -0.42
CA HIS A 520 -1.79 -21.91 0.47
C HIS A 520 -3.07 -22.06 1.30
N LYS A 521 -3.89 -23.08 1.03
CA LYS A 521 -5.16 -23.27 1.74
C LYS A 521 -4.91 -23.69 3.18
N GLY A 522 -5.03 -22.74 4.11
CA GLY A 522 -5.18 -23.02 5.54
C GLY A 522 -4.22 -22.27 6.47
N TRP A 523 -3.10 -21.73 5.97
CA TRP A 523 -2.12 -21.05 6.83
C TRP A 523 -2.68 -19.85 7.58
N GLY A 524 -3.56 -19.06 6.95
CA GLY A 524 -4.26 -17.98 7.66
C GLY A 524 -5.09 -18.50 8.84
N ARG A 525 -5.75 -19.66 8.71
CA ARG A 525 -6.48 -20.27 9.83
C ARG A 525 -5.54 -20.83 10.89
N LYS A 526 -4.45 -21.49 10.50
CA LYS A 526 -3.44 -22.01 11.44
C LYS A 526 -2.81 -20.90 12.27
N LEU A 527 -2.48 -19.76 11.64
CA LEU A 527 -1.97 -18.57 12.33
C LEU A 527 -3.00 -18.01 13.33
N MET A 528 -4.28 -17.91 12.93
CA MET A 528 -5.34 -17.48 13.83
C MET A 528 -5.57 -18.46 14.98
N GLN A 529 -5.54 -19.78 14.73
CA GLN A 529 -5.65 -20.81 15.75
C GLN A 529 -4.53 -20.70 16.78
N LYS A 530 -3.28 -20.52 16.33
CA LYS A 530 -2.16 -20.31 17.24
C LYS A 530 -2.30 -19.03 18.06
N ALA A 531 -2.84 -17.96 17.47
CA ALA A 531 -3.15 -16.74 18.22
C ALA A 531 -4.23 -16.99 19.29
N GLU A 532 -5.33 -17.69 18.95
CA GLU A 532 -6.38 -18.06 19.92
C GLU A 532 -5.83 -18.93 21.06
N GLU A 533 -4.91 -19.85 20.78
CA GLU A 533 -4.21 -20.67 21.79
C GLU A 533 -3.40 -19.80 22.77
N ILE A 534 -2.58 -18.88 22.27
CA ILE A 534 -1.78 -17.96 23.10
C ILE A 534 -2.69 -17.13 24.02
N VAL A 535 -3.83 -16.68 23.50
CA VAL A 535 -4.80 -15.88 24.25
C VAL A 535 -5.41 -16.68 25.39
N LYS A 536 -5.84 -17.93 25.12
CA LYS A 536 -6.39 -18.84 26.15
C LYS A 536 -5.38 -19.15 27.25
N ILE A 537 -4.14 -19.50 26.89
CA ILE A 537 -3.08 -19.82 27.86
C ILE A 537 -2.75 -18.62 28.75
N ASN A 538 -2.91 -17.39 28.25
CA ASN A 538 -2.71 -16.16 29.02
C ASN A 538 -3.97 -15.69 29.77
N GLY A 539 -4.98 -16.56 29.97
CA GLY A 539 -6.19 -16.26 30.75
C GLY A 539 -7.11 -15.21 30.12
N ARG A 540 -6.98 -14.95 28.82
CA ARG A 540 -7.80 -13.99 28.07
C ARG A 540 -8.86 -14.73 27.25
N ASN A 541 -9.99 -14.07 27.03
CA ASN A 541 -11.16 -14.70 26.41
C ASN A 541 -11.84 -13.86 25.31
N LYS A 542 -11.26 -12.72 24.91
CA LYS A 542 -11.83 -11.86 23.85
C LYS A 542 -10.79 -11.56 22.78
N MET A 543 -11.08 -11.93 21.54
CA MET A 543 -10.27 -11.61 20.36
C MET A 543 -10.90 -10.44 19.61
N ILE A 544 -10.08 -9.46 19.25
CA ILE A 544 -10.49 -8.27 18.49
C ILE A 544 -9.56 -8.13 17.29
N VAL A 545 -10.12 -7.92 16.11
CA VAL A 545 -9.34 -7.78 14.87
C VAL A 545 -9.60 -6.42 14.25
N ILE A 546 -8.55 -5.67 13.94
CA ILE A 546 -8.62 -4.50 13.07
C ILE A 546 -8.66 -4.96 11.60
N SER A 547 -9.87 -5.22 11.10
CA SER A 547 -10.06 -5.74 9.76
C SER A 547 -10.27 -4.60 8.75
N GLY A 548 -9.55 -4.65 7.63
CA GLY A 548 -9.94 -3.87 6.46
C GLY A 548 -11.36 -4.22 6.03
N VAL A 549 -12.10 -3.23 5.54
CA VAL A 549 -13.54 -3.36 5.21
C VAL A 549 -13.78 -4.52 4.26
N GLY A 550 -13.02 -4.58 3.16
CA GLY A 550 -13.11 -5.60 2.12
C GLY A 550 -12.74 -7.03 2.55
N VAL A 551 -12.23 -7.22 3.77
CA VAL A 551 -11.84 -8.54 4.31
C VAL A 551 -12.64 -8.95 5.56
N ARG A 552 -13.60 -8.15 6.03
CA ARG A 552 -14.45 -8.51 7.18
C ARG A 552 -15.16 -9.85 7.01
N GLY A 553 -15.64 -10.14 5.79
CA GLY A 553 -16.27 -11.42 5.46
C GLY A 553 -15.37 -12.65 5.58
N TYR A 554 -14.03 -12.49 5.63
CA TYR A 554 -13.12 -13.58 5.97
C TYR A 554 -13.25 -13.97 7.44
N TYR A 555 -13.26 -12.98 8.33
CA TYR A 555 -13.35 -13.19 9.79
C TYR A 555 -14.74 -13.68 10.22
N VAL A 556 -15.81 -13.25 9.53
CA VAL A 556 -17.16 -13.80 9.75
C VAL A 556 -17.18 -15.32 9.59
N LYS A 557 -16.48 -15.86 8.58
CA LYS A 557 -16.35 -17.31 8.37
C LYS A 557 -15.53 -18.03 9.45
N LEU A 558 -14.78 -17.29 10.26
CA LEU A 558 -14.04 -17.80 11.41
C LEU A 558 -14.80 -17.62 12.74
N GLY A 559 -16.06 -17.18 12.68
CA GLY A 559 -16.92 -16.99 13.85
C GLY A 559 -16.82 -15.61 14.50
N TYR A 560 -16.16 -14.63 13.87
CA TYR A 560 -16.12 -13.26 14.36
C TYR A 560 -17.39 -12.49 13.96
N LYS A 561 -17.82 -11.56 14.81
CA LYS A 561 -18.93 -10.64 14.55
C LYS A 561 -18.44 -9.19 14.61
N ARG A 562 -19.12 -8.28 13.91
CA ARG A 562 -18.74 -6.86 13.95
C ARG A 562 -19.17 -6.24 15.29
N GLU A 563 -18.27 -5.52 15.94
CA GLU A 563 -18.53 -4.73 17.17
C GLU A 563 -17.76 -3.40 17.00
N GLY A 564 -18.50 -2.30 16.80
CA GLY A 564 -17.90 -1.01 16.43
C GLY A 564 -17.06 -1.11 15.13
N PRO A 565 -15.81 -0.62 15.14
CA PRO A 565 -14.92 -0.70 13.97
C PRO A 565 -14.25 -2.07 13.80
N TYR A 566 -14.36 -2.97 14.78
CA TYR A 566 -13.61 -4.23 14.84
C TYR A 566 -14.43 -5.46 14.45
N MET A 567 -13.71 -6.57 14.22
CA MET A 567 -14.28 -7.92 14.22
C MET A 567 -13.91 -8.62 15.53
N VAL A 568 -14.91 -9.07 16.30
CA VAL A 568 -14.75 -9.60 17.65
C VAL A 568 -15.23 -11.04 17.75
N LYS A 569 -14.51 -11.85 18.53
CA LYS A 569 -14.89 -13.23 18.88
C LYS A 569 -14.59 -13.48 20.35
N LYS A 570 -15.56 -14.01 21.10
CA LYS A 570 -15.32 -14.55 22.45
C LYS A 570 -14.75 -15.96 22.31
N LEU A 571 -13.70 -16.25 23.06
CA LEU A 571 -13.12 -17.58 23.17
C LEU A 571 -13.77 -18.25 24.38
N ILE A 572 -14.52 -19.32 24.11
CA ILE A 572 -15.08 -20.21 25.13
C ILE A 572 -13.96 -21.10 25.65
#